data_AF-T0XXH3-F1
#
_entry.id   AF-T0XXH3-F1
#
_cell.length_a   1.000
_cell.length_b   1.000
_cell.length_c   1.000
_cell.angle_alpha   90.00
_cell.angle_beta   90.00
_cell.angle_gamma   90.00
#
_symmetry.space_group_name_H-M   'P 1'
#
loop_
_entity.id
_entity.type
_entity.pdbx_description
1 polymer ?
#
loop_
_entity_poly.entity_id
_entity_poly.type
_entity_poly.pdbx_seq_one_letter_code
_entity_poly.pdbx_strand_id
1 'polypeptide(L)'
;MAYFLKKNDRPKNSADRKIPTTMATQHPDNAAAPYWKSNQEPFISTLDEIEECYRAYIDIGCQEYMWDWEGKYVDEGVVEKLFSSHYDYFKENQIGKDVFLTFRLPNIWYEKEYRIARAYIGILTFEDLARDLGLKTPPVFEVILPMTDEAQKMIYLQQTFRKIARLKHQVFDEEGTVRESSYLQVIPLVEGVSELTVSRKILHDYVDLHAAEYGSKPLYLRPFIARSDPALNAGIVPATIAAKVALSEYFRFEEESGIPVYPIMGVGSLPFRGGLSPWNVPHFIEEYPGVRTVTVQSAFRYDYPQEDVREAINLLNRSLPGTVPLAYTPEEVSAGERLVAIFSLHYQKTVEEVADMINRVSASIPPRRERKLHIGLFGYSRGIGQKHLPRAIGFTASLYSLGIPPELIGTGRGIAQAIREGYAEPLSLFYRRLKDDMQDAGHYLNKENLTFLASENQAWMSVKEDIELVEDFFKIELGPVTIEHYLHRNFVSSIYFLMQEEKDFSDYLLKAALLRRSLG
;
A
#
# COMPACT_ATOMS: atom_id res chain seq x y z
N MET A 1 1.87 -29.95 12.03
CA MET A 1 2.18 -31.23 11.35
C MET A 1 2.84 -30.87 10.03
N ALA A 2 4.09 -31.30 9.84
CA ALA A 2 5.02 -30.77 8.86
C ALA A 2 4.59 -30.99 7.40
N TYR A 3 4.47 -29.91 6.63
CA TYR A 3 4.42 -29.95 5.17
C TYR A 3 5.73 -29.40 4.61
N PHE A 4 6.74 -30.26 4.52
CA PHE A 4 7.91 -30.03 3.68
C PHE A 4 7.50 -30.31 2.23
N LEU A 5 7.28 -29.25 1.44
CA LEU A 5 7.07 -29.37 0.00
C LEU A 5 8.39 -29.75 -0.68
N LYS A 6 8.32 -30.83 -1.48
CA LYS A 6 9.42 -31.35 -2.30
C LYS A 6 9.81 -30.30 -3.35
N LYS A 7 11.13 -30.17 -3.54
CA LYS A 7 11.83 -29.14 -4.30
C LYS A 7 11.57 -29.10 -5.83
N ASN A 8 10.63 -29.91 -6.37
CA ASN A 8 10.60 -30.24 -7.81
C ASN A 8 9.33 -29.89 -8.59
N ASP A 9 8.34 -29.20 -8.03
CA ASP A 9 7.20 -28.67 -8.82
C ASP A 9 7.16 -27.15 -8.76
N ARG A 10 8.21 -26.50 -9.27
CA ARG A 10 8.10 -25.08 -9.63
C ARG A 10 7.39 -24.97 -10.97
N PRO A 11 6.27 -24.24 -11.09
CA PRO A 11 5.75 -23.89 -12.41
C PRO A 11 6.87 -23.17 -13.17
N LYS A 12 7.09 -23.57 -14.43
CA LYS A 12 8.03 -22.91 -15.33
C LYS A 12 7.69 -21.41 -15.34
N ASN A 13 8.59 -20.57 -14.83
CA ASN A 13 8.52 -19.12 -15.01
C ASN A 13 8.42 -18.85 -16.53
N SER A 14 7.27 -18.40 -16.97
CA SER A 14 6.98 -18.02 -18.36
C SER A 14 7.52 -16.64 -18.71
N ALA A 15 8.01 -15.88 -17.73
CA ALA A 15 8.87 -14.74 -17.94
C ALA A 15 10.33 -15.15 -17.72
N ASP A 16 11.21 -14.95 -18.70
CA ASP A 16 12.67 -15.09 -18.58
C ASP A 16 13.31 -14.10 -17.56
N ARG A 17 12.48 -13.43 -16.74
CA ARG A 17 12.88 -12.37 -15.79
C ARG A 17 12.45 -12.71 -14.37
N LYS A 18 13.27 -12.29 -13.39
CA LYS A 18 12.92 -12.24 -11.98
C LYS A 18 11.72 -11.30 -11.76
N ILE A 19 10.72 -11.77 -11.01
CA ILE A 19 9.65 -10.93 -10.46
C ILE A 19 10.04 -10.57 -9.03
N PRO A 20 10.15 -9.27 -8.69
CA PRO A 20 10.52 -8.85 -7.34
C PRO A 20 9.41 -9.17 -6.33
N THR A 21 9.81 -9.62 -5.15
CA THR A 21 8.87 -9.98 -4.08
C THR A 21 8.65 -8.86 -3.06
N THR A 22 9.65 -8.02 -2.85
CA THR A 22 9.62 -6.92 -1.89
C THR A 22 9.92 -5.60 -2.59
N MET A 23 8.98 -4.66 -2.48
CA MET A 23 9.05 -3.33 -3.08
C MET A 23 9.17 -2.29 -1.96
N ALA A 24 10.37 -1.75 -1.71
CA ALA A 24 10.52 -0.61 -0.83
C ALA A 24 9.79 0.61 -1.41
N THR A 25 9.12 1.39 -0.55
CA THR A 25 8.31 2.53 -1.01
C THR A 25 8.54 3.77 -0.15
N GLN A 26 8.25 4.93 -0.72
CA GLN A 26 8.50 6.21 -0.06
C GLN A 26 7.27 6.75 0.70
N HIS A 27 6.47 5.85 1.28
CA HIS A 27 5.33 6.25 2.10
C HIS A 27 5.81 7.00 3.36
N PRO A 28 5.11 8.07 3.80
CA PRO A 28 5.49 8.89 4.95
C PRO A 28 4.95 8.34 6.29
N ASP A 29 5.02 7.02 6.50
CA ASP A 29 4.40 6.32 7.62
C ASP A 29 5.32 6.07 8.82
N ASN A 30 6.62 6.39 8.74
CA ASN A 30 7.56 6.13 9.83
C ASN A 30 7.38 7.08 11.03
N ALA A 31 7.51 6.53 12.24
CA ALA A 31 7.58 7.34 13.46
C ALA A 31 9.02 7.77 13.77
N ALA A 32 9.95 6.83 13.73
CA ALA A 32 11.37 6.93 14.04
C ALA A 32 12.21 7.42 12.85
N ALA A 33 13.44 7.81 13.15
CA ALA A 33 14.43 8.16 12.14
C ALA A 33 14.99 6.94 11.43
N PRO A 34 15.30 7.03 10.12
CA PRO A 34 16.03 5.98 9.42
C PRO A 34 17.37 5.71 10.09
N TYR A 35 17.73 4.43 10.23
CA TYR A 35 18.96 3.99 10.90
C TYR A 35 20.25 4.53 10.28
N TRP A 36 20.22 4.90 8.99
CA TRP A 36 21.35 5.39 8.22
C TRP A 36 21.51 6.92 8.26
N LYS A 37 20.54 7.67 8.83
CA LYS A 37 20.64 9.12 8.98
C LYS A 37 21.41 9.49 10.25
N SER A 38 22.55 10.17 10.08
CA SER A 38 23.41 10.60 11.19
C SER A 38 22.78 11.65 12.10
N ASN A 39 21.90 12.51 11.56
CA ASN A 39 21.24 13.57 12.31
C ASN A 39 20.00 13.11 13.11
N GLN A 40 19.63 11.83 13.02
CA GLN A 40 18.47 11.24 13.69
C GLN A 40 17.13 11.95 13.42
N GLU A 41 17.00 12.63 12.28
CA GLU A 41 15.75 13.25 11.88
C GLU A 41 14.80 12.24 11.20
N PRO A 42 13.54 12.13 11.63
CA PRO A 42 12.53 11.26 10.99
C PRO A 42 12.11 11.69 9.58
N PHE A 43 12.37 12.94 9.21
CA PHE A 43 12.06 13.47 7.90
C PHE A 43 13.08 12.98 6.86
N ILE A 44 12.59 12.47 5.73
CA ILE A 44 13.42 12.04 4.61
C ILE A 44 13.19 13.02 3.46
N SER A 45 14.22 13.83 3.17
CA SER A 45 14.21 14.82 2.08
C SER A 45 14.35 14.14 0.72
N THR A 46 14.07 14.86 -0.37
CA THR A 46 14.26 14.32 -1.73
C THR A 46 15.72 13.91 -2.00
N LEU A 47 16.68 14.60 -1.38
CA LEU A 47 18.11 14.29 -1.49
C LEU A 47 18.49 13.00 -0.74
N ASP A 48 17.85 12.76 0.41
CA ASP A 48 18.06 11.55 1.21
C ASP A 48 17.55 10.28 0.49
N GLU A 49 16.61 10.42 -0.46
CA GLU A 49 15.94 9.29 -1.13
C GLU A 49 16.85 8.47 -2.04
N ILE A 50 17.92 9.05 -2.57
CA ILE A 50 18.91 8.32 -3.38
C ILE A 50 19.65 7.32 -2.51
N GLU A 51 20.15 7.78 -1.36
CA GLU A 51 20.82 6.91 -0.39
C GLU A 51 19.83 5.90 0.18
N GLU A 52 18.61 6.33 0.50
CA GLU A 52 17.54 5.43 0.94
C GLU A 52 17.29 4.26 -0.03
N CYS A 53 17.23 4.56 -1.33
CA CYS A 53 17.03 3.56 -2.38
C CYS A 53 18.18 2.56 -2.42
N TYR A 54 19.42 3.05 -2.39
CA TYR A 54 20.60 2.20 -2.32
C TYR A 54 20.58 1.31 -1.06
N ARG A 55 20.33 1.89 0.12
CA ARG A 55 20.21 1.21 1.42
C ARG A 55 19.14 0.12 1.42
N ALA A 56 18.01 0.37 0.76
CA ALA A 56 16.95 -0.62 0.63
C ALA A 56 17.43 -1.88 -0.13
N TYR A 57 18.33 -1.74 -1.10
CA TYR A 57 18.90 -2.89 -1.79
C TYR A 57 20.00 -3.57 -0.98
N ILE A 58 21.01 -2.81 -0.53
CA ILE A 58 22.24 -3.37 0.06
C ILE A 58 22.05 -3.87 1.50
N ASP A 59 21.33 -3.12 2.34
CA ASP A 59 21.31 -3.39 3.79
C ASP A 59 20.16 -4.31 4.21
N ILE A 60 19.02 -4.25 3.51
CA ILE A 60 17.81 -5.03 3.85
C ILE A 60 17.43 -6.07 2.78
N GLY A 61 17.95 -5.97 1.55
CA GLY A 61 17.70 -6.95 0.49
C GLY A 61 16.31 -6.84 -0.15
N CYS A 62 15.70 -5.64 -0.16
CA CYS A 62 14.52 -5.41 -1.00
C CYS A 62 14.89 -5.62 -2.47
N GLN A 63 13.93 -6.09 -3.27
CA GLN A 63 14.19 -6.46 -4.67
C GLN A 63 13.73 -5.38 -5.65
N GLU A 64 12.85 -4.48 -5.21
CA GLU A 64 12.31 -3.38 -6.00
C GLU A 64 12.20 -2.13 -5.14
N TYR A 65 12.31 -0.96 -5.77
CA TYR A 65 12.07 0.34 -5.16
C TYR A 65 11.04 1.11 -5.97
N MET A 66 9.98 1.58 -5.31
CA MET A 66 8.97 2.44 -5.93
C MET A 66 9.38 3.90 -5.78
N TRP A 67 9.62 4.57 -6.90
CA TRP A 67 9.90 6.00 -6.97
C TRP A 67 8.60 6.78 -7.21
N ASP A 68 8.15 7.54 -6.22
CA ASP A 68 6.86 8.23 -6.21
C ASP A 68 6.93 9.54 -7.00
N TRP A 69 6.39 9.57 -8.22
CA TRP A 69 6.19 10.80 -9.00
C TRP A 69 4.81 11.43 -8.76
N GLU A 70 3.89 10.73 -8.10
CA GLU A 70 2.54 11.19 -7.84
C GLU A 70 2.53 12.21 -6.71
N GLY A 71 2.94 11.79 -5.52
CA GLY A 71 2.59 12.48 -4.28
C GLY A 71 3.63 13.44 -3.71
N LYS A 72 4.74 13.68 -4.42
CA LYS A 72 5.91 14.43 -3.91
C LYS A 72 6.63 15.25 -4.97
N TYR A 73 7.52 16.13 -4.51
CA TYR A 73 8.61 16.64 -5.36
C TYR A 73 9.66 15.55 -5.48
N VAL A 74 10.01 15.20 -6.71
CA VAL A 74 10.77 13.97 -7.02
C VAL A 74 12.11 14.33 -7.63
N ASP A 75 13.13 13.54 -7.31
CA ASP A 75 14.42 13.64 -8.00
C ASP A 75 14.28 13.00 -9.38
N GLU A 76 14.34 13.83 -10.42
CA GLU A 76 14.20 13.38 -11.81
C GLU A 76 15.46 12.63 -12.28
N GLY A 77 16.61 12.82 -11.62
CA GLY A 77 17.90 12.24 -11.99
C GLY A 77 18.31 11.02 -11.16
N VAL A 78 17.33 10.21 -10.74
CA VAL A 78 17.55 9.12 -9.78
C VAL A 78 18.55 8.07 -10.28
N VAL A 79 18.48 7.67 -11.55
CA VAL A 79 19.38 6.64 -12.08
C VAL A 79 20.78 7.19 -12.30
N GLU A 80 20.93 8.43 -12.79
CA GLU A 80 22.24 9.07 -12.91
C GLU A 80 22.95 9.13 -11.55
N LYS A 81 22.23 9.52 -10.50
CA LYS A 81 22.76 9.62 -9.14
C LYS A 81 23.10 8.27 -8.52
N LEU A 82 22.26 7.26 -8.73
CA LEU A 82 22.53 5.89 -8.29
C LEU A 82 23.78 5.32 -8.97
N PHE A 83 23.90 5.47 -10.29
CA PHE A 83 25.08 4.99 -11.02
C PHE A 83 26.33 5.79 -10.68
N SER A 84 26.28 7.11 -10.60
CA SER A 84 27.45 7.93 -10.26
C SER A 84 27.95 7.70 -8.83
N SER A 85 27.05 7.47 -7.87
CA SER A 85 27.42 7.30 -6.45
C SER A 85 27.76 5.86 -6.09
N HIS A 86 27.13 4.88 -6.75
CA HIS A 86 27.15 3.48 -6.35
C HIS A 86 27.35 2.51 -7.53
N TYR A 87 28.14 2.91 -8.55
CA TYR A 87 28.33 2.13 -9.78
C TYR A 87 28.78 0.69 -9.55
N ASP A 88 29.76 0.47 -8.66
CA ASP A 88 30.35 -0.85 -8.43
C ASP A 88 29.27 -1.87 -8.00
N TYR A 89 28.33 -1.44 -7.17
CA TYR A 89 27.20 -2.28 -6.76
C TYR A 89 26.25 -2.58 -7.94
N PHE A 90 25.85 -1.55 -8.69
CA PHE A 90 24.86 -1.69 -9.77
C PHE A 90 25.42 -2.35 -11.04
N LYS A 91 26.74 -2.41 -11.17
CA LYS A 91 27.41 -3.21 -12.20
C LYS A 91 27.18 -4.71 -11.98
N GLU A 92 27.20 -5.15 -10.72
CA GLU A 92 26.96 -6.55 -10.31
C GLU A 92 25.47 -6.86 -10.11
N ASN A 93 24.71 -5.89 -9.62
CA ASN A 93 23.27 -5.99 -9.32
C ASN A 93 22.51 -5.01 -10.22
N GLN A 94 22.31 -5.38 -11.49
CA GLN A 94 21.81 -4.45 -12.49
C GLN A 94 20.35 -4.06 -12.22
N ILE A 95 20.09 -2.75 -12.24
CA ILE A 95 18.73 -2.22 -12.20
C ILE A 95 18.02 -2.64 -13.49
N GLY A 96 16.82 -3.21 -13.33
CA GLY A 96 16.00 -3.76 -14.39
C GLY A 96 16.21 -5.25 -14.66
N LYS A 97 17.15 -5.90 -13.95
CA LYS A 97 17.44 -7.33 -14.06
C LYS A 97 17.50 -8.03 -12.71
N ASP A 98 18.39 -7.56 -11.82
CA ASP A 98 18.68 -8.19 -10.54
C ASP A 98 17.90 -7.51 -9.39
N VAL A 99 17.80 -6.18 -9.48
CA VAL A 99 16.94 -5.29 -8.68
C VAL A 99 16.11 -4.40 -9.60
N PHE A 100 15.02 -3.81 -9.12
CA PHE A 100 14.06 -3.10 -9.96
C PHE A 100 13.72 -1.71 -9.44
N LEU A 101 13.65 -0.72 -10.34
CA LEU A 101 13.17 0.62 -10.03
C LEU A 101 11.87 0.86 -10.81
N THR A 102 10.80 1.21 -10.10
CA THR A 102 9.45 1.31 -10.68
C THR A 102 8.84 2.66 -10.33
N PHE A 103 8.40 3.41 -11.34
CA PHE A 103 7.86 4.76 -11.14
C PHE A 103 6.36 4.71 -10.87
N ARG A 104 5.89 5.31 -9.76
CA ARG A 104 4.47 5.60 -9.56
C ARG A 104 4.15 6.94 -10.20
N LEU A 105 3.54 6.92 -11.38
CA LEU A 105 3.27 8.12 -12.16
C LEU A 105 2.10 8.94 -11.58
N PRO A 106 2.07 10.26 -11.79
CA PRO A 106 0.90 11.05 -11.52
C PRO A 106 -0.26 10.63 -12.44
N ASN A 107 -1.49 10.62 -11.91
CA ASN A 107 -2.66 10.35 -12.72
C ASN A 107 -3.23 11.65 -13.33
N ILE A 108 -2.98 11.83 -14.63
CA ILE A 108 -3.34 13.03 -15.39
C ILE A 108 -4.85 13.24 -15.58
N TRP A 109 -5.66 12.21 -15.35
CA TRP A 109 -7.13 12.29 -15.45
C TRP A 109 -7.77 12.83 -14.18
N TYR A 110 -7.05 12.75 -13.06
CA TYR A 110 -7.51 13.28 -11.78
C TYR A 110 -6.86 14.65 -11.53
N GLU A 111 -5.56 14.81 -11.78
CA GLU A 111 -4.89 16.11 -11.62
C GLU A 111 -4.18 16.55 -12.89
N LYS A 112 -4.34 17.83 -13.26
CA LYS A 112 -3.56 18.41 -14.37
C LYS A 112 -2.09 18.44 -13.96
N GLU A 113 -1.31 17.49 -14.46
CA GLU A 113 0.10 17.35 -14.15
C GLU A 113 0.94 17.27 -15.43
N TYR A 114 1.98 18.10 -15.50
CA TYR A 114 2.89 18.17 -16.66
C TYR A 114 4.15 17.31 -16.48
N ARG A 115 4.35 16.74 -15.28
CA ARG A 115 5.55 15.98 -14.91
C ARG A 115 5.65 14.61 -15.57
N ILE A 116 4.54 14.07 -16.10
CA ILE A 116 4.56 12.77 -16.77
C ILE A 116 5.50 12.75 -17.98
N ALA A 117 5.59 13.87 -18.73
CA ALA A 117 6.51 13.99 -19.85
C ALA A 117 7.98 13.95 -19.39
N ARG A 118 8.29 14.52 -18.22
CA ARG A 118 9.64 14.47 -17.63
C ARG A 118 9.99 13.07 -17.18
N ALA A 119 9.05 12.36 -16.55
CA ALA A 119 9.23 10.95 -16.19
C ALA A 119 9.53 10.09 -17.43
N TYR A 120 8.80 10.29 -18.54
CA TYR A 120 9.03 9.58 -19.79
C TYR A 120 10.42 9.86 -20.37
N ILE A 121 10.84 11.13 -20.42
CA ILE A 121 12.17 11.49 -20.90
C ILE A 121 13.24 10.87 -20.00
N GLY A 122 13.09 10.95 -18.68
CA GLY A 122 14.00 10.32 -17.73
C GLY A 122 14.16 8.82 -17.98
N ILE A 123 13.05 8.08 -18.12
CA ILE A 123 13.08 6.64 -18.45
C ILE A 123 13.89 6.38 -19.73
N LEU A 124 13.68 7.16 -20.78
CA LEU A 124 14.37 7.00 -22.06
C LEU A 124 15.87 7.35 -21.96
N THR A 125 16.26 8.36 -21.18
CA THR A 125 17.66 8.75 -20.99
C THR A 125 18.41 7.79 -20.07
N PHE A 126 17.72 7.19 -19.09
CA PHE A 126 18.32 6.17 -18.23
C PHE A 126 18.70 4.91 -19.01
N GLU A 127 17.92 4.55 -20.03
CA GLU A 127 18.26 3.45 -20.93
C GLU A 127 19.55 3.73 -21.71
N ASP A 128 19.70 4.94 -22.27
CA ASP A 128 20.93 5.29 -22.99
C ASP A 128 22.13 5.29 -22.05
N LEU A 129 22.01 5.88 -20.87
CA LEU A 129 23.07 5.88 -19.88
C LEU A 129 23.48 4.45 -19.49
N ALA A 130 22.50 3.57 -19.26
CA ALA A 130 22.78 2.17 -18.96
C ALA A 130 23.53 1.49 -20.11
N ARG A 131 23.14 1.77 -21.36
CA ARG A 131 23.79 1.23 -22.57
C ARG A 131 25.23 1.74 -22.70
N ASP A 132 25.47 3.03 -22.49
CA ASP A 132 26.80 3.65 -22.55
C ASP A 132 27.73 3.09 -21.46
N LEU A 133 27.17 2.72 -20.30
CA LEU A 133 27.87 2.04 -19.22
C LEU A 133 28.03 0.52 -19.44
N GLY A 134 27.58 -0.01 -20.58
CA GLY A 134 27.68 -1.43 -20.94
C GLY A 134 26.70 -2.36 -20.20
N LEU A 135 25.66 -1.81 -19.56
CA LEU A 135 24.59 -2.56 -18.92
C LEU A 135 23.58 -3.06 -19.97
N LYS A 136 22.90 -4.17 -19.68
CA LYS A 136 22.12 -4.90 -20.69
C LYS A 136 20.62 -4.65 -20.66
N THR A 137 20.12 -3.98 -19.62
CA THR A 137 18.68 -3.81 -19.38
C THR A 137 18.36 -2.33 -19.11
N PRO A 138 17.20 -1.84 -19.59
CA PRO A 138 16.72 -0.53 -19.21
C PRO A 138 16.49 -0.46 -17.69
N PRO A 139 16.99 0.56 -16.98
CA PRO A 139 16.83 0.67 -15.52
C PRO A 139 15.37 0.79 -15.07
N VAL A 140 14.53 1.44 -15.87
CA VAL A 140 13.09 1.59 -15.61
C VAL A 140 12.34 1.22 -16.88
N PHE A 141 11.38 0.30 -16.77
CA PHE A 141 10.51 -0.11 -17.88
C PHE A 141 9.08 -0.43 -17.40
N GLU A 142 8.85 -0.52 -16.10
CA GLU A 142 7.55 -0.66 -15.45
C GLU A 142 7.16 0.65 -14.76
N VAL A 143 5.89 1.02 -14.91
CA VAL A 143 5.31 2.19 -14.24
C VAL A 143 3.97 1.82 -13.61
N ILE A 144 3.68 2.39 -12.46
CA ILE A 144 2.40 2.24 -11.76
C ILE A 144 1.50 3.42 -12.12
N LEU A 145 0.29 3.12 -12.59
CA LEU A 145 -0.79 4.08 -12.76
C LEU A 145 -1.70 4.01 -11.52
N PRO A 146 -1.66 4.98 -10.60
CA PRO A 146 -2.59 5.05 -9.46
C PRO A 146 -4.01 5.33 -9.92
N MET A 147 -5.00 5.00 -9.10
CA MET A 147 -6.43 5.21 -9.36
C MET A 147 -6.85 4.67 -10.75
N THR A 148 -6.44 3.44 -11.07
CA THR A 148 -6.82 2.80 -12.33
C THR A 148 -8.22 2.19 -12.20
N ASP A 149 -9.13 2.68 -13.03
CA ASP A 149 -10.54 2.29 -13.17
C ASP A 149 -10.88 1.80 -14.60
N GLU A 150 -10.06 2.17 -15.59
CA GLU A 150 -10.29 1.88 -17.02
C GLU A 150 -9.00 1.48 -17.76
N ALA A 151 -9.10 0.44 -18.60
CA ALA A 151 -7.97 -0.08 -19.37
C ALA A 151 -7.40 0.92 -20.40
N GLN A 152 -8.26 1.78 -20.94
CA GLN A 152 -7.92 2.80 -21.94
C GLN A 152 -6.86 3.78 -21.40
N LYS A 153 -6.90 4.06 -20.09
CA LYS A 153 -5.91 4.92 -19.42
C LYS A 153 -4.51 4.30 -19.48
N MET A 154 -4.39 2.99 -19.29
CA MET A 154 -3.12 2.28 -19.42
C MET A 154 -2.57 2.35 -20.85
N ILE A 155 -3.40 2.05 -21.85
CA ILE A 155 -3.02 2.08 -23.28
C ILE A 155 -2.59 3.49 -23.69
N TYR A 156 -3.30 4.52 -23.20
CA TYR A 156 -2.92 5.91 -23.45
C TYR A 156 -1.50 6.23 -22.95
N LEU A 157 -1.11 5.74 -21.77
CA LEU A 157 0.26 5.93 -21.27
C LEU A 157 1.29 5.28 -22.21
N GLN A 158 1.05 4.06 -22.66
CA GLN A 158 1.96 3.37 -23.57
C GLN A 158 2.06 4.08 -24.94
N GLN A 159 0.93 4.53 -25.49
CA GLN A 159 0.89 5.29 -26.74
C GLN A 159 1.63 6.63 -26.63
N THR A 160 1.42 7.36 -25.53
CA THR A 160 2.07 8.66 -25.31
C THR A 160 3.56 8.52 -25.05
N PHE A 161 3.99 7.51 -24.27
CA PHE A 161 5.41 7.17 -24.11
C PHE A 161 6.06 6.88 -25.47
N ARG A 162 5.44 6.05 -26.31
CA ARG A 162 5.92 5.74 -27.67
C ARG A 162 6.05 6.99 -28.55
N LYS A 163 5.11 7.95 -28.44
CA LYS A 163 5.20 9.24 -29.15
C LYS A 163 6.41 10.06 -28.69
N ILE A 164 6.65 10.13 -27.38
CA ILE A 164 7.82 10.85 -26.83
C ILE A 164 9.13 10.17 -27.22
N ALA A 165 9.19 8.83 -27.21
CA ALA A 165 10.36 8.08 -27.67
C ALA A 165 10.69 8.37 -29.15
N ARG A 166 9.68 8.41 -30.02
CA ARG A 166 9.85 8.79 -31.43
C ARG A 166 10.32 10.24 -31.59
N LEU A 167 9.75 11.16 -30.80
CA LEU A 167 10.14 12.57 -30.86
C LEU A 167 11.61 12.75 -30.44
N LYS A 168 12.05 12.13 -29.34
CA LYS A 168 13.45 12.15 -28.89
C LYS A 168 14.38 11.69 -30.02
N HIS A 169 14.10 10.53 -30.61
CA HIS A 169 14.91 9.97 -31.70
C HIS A 169 14.96 10.89 -32.94
N GLN A 170 13.86 11.58 -33.26
CA GLN A 170 13.82 12.53 -34.38
C GLN A 170 14.61 13.82 -34.12
N VAL A 171 14.68 14.26 -32.87
CA VAL A 171 15.33 15.53 -32.50
C VAL A 171 16.85 15.38 -32.38
N PHE A 172 17.34 14.21 -31.95
CA PHE A 172 18.76 13.98 -31.68
C PHE A 172 19.49 13.17 -32.76
N ASP A 173 18.87 12.95 -33.93
CA ASP A 173 19.46 12.24 -35.08
C ASP A 173 20.15 10.91 -34.72
N GLU A 174 19.57 10.15 -33.78
CA GLU A 174 20.09 8.84 -33.39
C GLU A 174 19.98 7.88 -34.60
N GLU A 175 21.10 7.35 -35.10
CA GLU A 175 21.09 6.41 -36.24
C GLU A 175 20.50 5.05 -35.80
N GLY A 176 19.31 4.70 -36.31
CA GLY A 176 18.69 3.40 -36.08
C GLY A 176 17.17 3.36 -36.29
N THR A 177 16.58 2.17 -36.22
CA THR A 177 15.13 2.00 -36.06
C THR A 177 14.77 2.24 -34.59
N VAL A 178 13.71 3.02 -34.30
CA VAL A 178 13.10 3.08 -32.96
C VAL A 178 12.82 1.63 -32.51
N ARG A 179 13.63 1.11 -31.58
CA ARG A 179 13.60 -0.29 -31.15
C ARG A 179 12.38 -0.57 -30.25
N GLU A 180 12.26 -1.82 -29.83
CA GLU A 180 11.41 -2.27 -28.71
C GLU A 180 11.59 -1.45 -27.41
N SER A 181 12.64 -0.63 -27.32
CA SER A 181 12.91 0.39 -26.28
C SER A 181 11.82 1.48 -26.13
N SER A 182 10.75 1.42 -26.92
CA SER A 182 9.58 2.31 -26.84
C SER A 182 8.37 1.68 -26.14
N TYR A 183 8.55 0.49 -25.54
CA TYR A 183 7.49 -0.21 -24.83
C TYR A 183 7.58 0.00 -23.31
N LEU A 184 6.52 0.55 -22.75
CA LEU A 184 6.37 0.80 -21.32
C LEU A 184 5.36 -0.18 -20.74
N GLN A 185 5.73 -0.93 -19.70
CA GLN A 185 4.82 -1.80 -18.99
C GLN A 185 4.04 -0.99 -17.95
N VAL A 186 2.70 -1.06 -18.00
CA VAL A 186 1.84 -0.33 -17.08
C VAL A 186 1.25 -1.29 -16.05
N ILE A 187 1.47 -0.97 -14.77
CA ILE A 187 0.95 -1.64 -13.61
C ILE A 187 -0.30 -0.88 -13.14
N PRO A 188 -1.51 -1.46 -13.26
CA PRO A 188 -2.71 -0.81 -12.77
C PRO A 188 -2.78 -0.89 -11.24
N LEU A 189 -2.80 0.26 -10.56
CA LEU A 189 -3.07 0.33 -9.12
C LEU A 189 -4.55 0.68 -8.91
N VAL A 190 -5.29 -0.28 -8.36
CA VAL A 190 -6.73 -0.20 -8.09
C VAL A 190 -6.94 0.13 -6.62
N GLU A 191 -7.67 1.22 -6.34
CA GLU A 191 -7.70 1.86 -5.03
C GLU A 191 -9.09 1.89 -4.36
N GLY A 192 -10.15 1.48 -5.04
CA GLY A 192 -11.50 1.47 -4.50
C GLY A 192 -12.08 0.06 -4.37
N VAL A 193 -12.99 -0.10 -3.40
CA VAL A 193 -13.61 -1.39 -3.07
C VAL A 193 -14.42 -1.93 -4.25
N SER A 194 -15.22 -1.08 -4.90
CA SER A 194 -16.01 -1.46 -6.08
C SER A 194 -15.15 -1.79 -7.29
N GLU A 195 -14.06 -1.05 -7.49
CA GLU A 195 -13.16 -1.25 -8.63
C GLU A 195 -12.35 -2.53 -8.45
N LEU A 196 -11.95 -2.86 -7.21
CA LEU A 196 -11.24 -4.10 -6.89
C LEU A 196 -12.10 -5.34 -7.19
N THR A 197 -13.39 -5.34 -6.83
CA THR A 197 -14.26 -6.50 -7.07
C THR A 197 -14.50 -6.76 -8.56
N VAL A 198 -14.45 -5.74 -9.41
CA VAL A 198 -14.64 -5.87 -10.87
C VAL A 198 -13.33 -5.81 -11.67
N SER A 199 -12.18 -5.76 -10.99
CA SER A 199 -10.88 -5.44 -11.62
C SER A 199 -10.42 -6.45 -12.69
N ARG A 200 -10.92 -7.69 -12.68
CA ARG A 200 -10.70 -8.65 -13.76
C ARG A 200 -11.23 -8.18 -15.11
N LYS A 201 -12.33 -7.42 -15.14
CA LYS A 201 -12.82 -6.80 -16.37
C LYS A 201 -11.81 -5.82 -16.94
N ILE A 202 -11.17 -5.00 -16.08
CA ILE A 202 -10.13 -4.04 -16.50
C ILE A 202 -8.97 -4.79 -17.17
N LEU A 203 -8.58 -5.96 -16.64
CA LEU A 203 -7.50 -6.76 -17.24
C LEU A 203 -7.89 -7.34 -18.61
N HIS A 204 -9.10 -7.89 -18.75
CA HIS A 204 -9.60 -8.39 -20.04
C HIS A 204 -9.69 -7.27 -21.07
N ASP A 205 -10.29 -6.13 -20.71
CA ASP A 205 -10.36 -4.96 -21.59
C ASP A 205 -8.96 -4.48 -22.00
N TYR A 206 -7.98 -4.50 -21.08
CA TYR A 206 -6.59 -4.13 -21.37
C TYR A 206 -5.93 -5.07 -22.37
N VAL A 207 -6.11 -6.38 -22.22
CA VAL A 207 -5.57 -7.37 -23.17
C VAL A 207 -6.12 -7.16 -24.58
N ASP A 208 -7.42 -6.93 -24.71
CA ASP A 208 -8.07 -6.73 -26.01
C ASP A 208 -7.55 -5.46 -26.68
N LEU A 209 -7.46 -4.36 -25.94
CA LEU A 209 -6.91 -3.10 -26.44
C LEU A 209 -5.41 -3.22 -26.77
N HIS A 210 -4.64 -3.95 -25.96
CA HIS A 210 -3.23 -4.18 -26.22
C HIS A 210 -3.03 -5.00 -27.50
N ALA A 211 -3.84 -6.04 -27.72
CA ALA A 211 -3.82 -6.82 -28.96
C ALA A 211 -4.17 -5.97 -30.19
N ALA A 212 -5.15 -5.07 -30.06
CA ALA A 212 -5.52 -4.15 -31.13
C ALA A 212 -4.42 -3.12 -31.45
N GLU A 213 -3.74 -2.58 -30.43
CA GLU A 213 -2.71 -1.53 -30.59
C GLU A 213 -1.34 -2.10 -31.01
N TYR A 214 -0.96 -3.28 -30.50
CA TYR A 214 0.39 -3.85 -30.64
C TYR A 214 0.44 -5.17 -31.42
N GLY A 215 -0.70 -5.71 -31.86
CA GLY A 215 -0.77 -6.99 -32.58
C GLY A 215 -0.35 -8.20 -31.73
N SER A 216 -0.25 -8.03 -30.41
CA SER A 216 0.23 -9.05 -29.47
C SER A 216 -0.44 -8.85 -28.10
N LYS A 217 -0.44 -9.89 -27.26
CA LYS A 217 -0.88 -9.79 -25.86
C LYS A 217 0.31 -9.44 -24.95
N PRO A 218 0.09 -8.82 -23.79
CA PRO A 218 1.17 -8.56 -22.84
C PRO A 218 1.78 -9.89 -22.35
N LEU A 219 3.11 -9.89 -22.11
CA LEU A 219 3.84 -11.09 -21.67
C LEU A 219 3.44 -11.56 -20.26
N TYR A 220 3.06 -10.61 -19.40
CA TYR A 220 2.54 -10.84 -18.06
C TYR A 220 1.82 -9.57 -17.58
N LEU A 221 1.07 -9.66 -16.49
CA LEU A 221 0.47 -8.52 -15.79
C LEU A 221 0.87 -8.50 -14.32
N ARG A 222 1.02 -7.30 -13.73
CA ARG A 222 1.30 -7.11 -12.31
C ARG A 222 0.25 -6.19 -11.67
N PRO A 223 -1.04 -6.60 -11.58
CA PRO A 223 -2.06 -5.73 -11.01
C PRO A 223 -1.76 -5.40 -9.54
N PHE A 224 -1.97 -4.16 -9.14
CA PHE A 224 -1.62 -3.65 -7.82
C PHE A 224 -2.90 -3.34 -7.03
N ILE A 225 -3.07 -4.00 -5.89
CA ILE A 225 -4.16 -3.82 -4.94
C ILE A 225 -3.75 -2.83 -3.84
N ALA A 226 -4.44 -1.71 -3.67
CA ALA A 226 -4.29 -0.90 -2.46
C ALA A 226 -5.03 -1.53 -1.27
N ARG A 227 -4.49 -1.37 -0.05
CA ARG A 227 -5.22 -1.66 1.20
C ARG A 227 -5.63 -0.41 1.97
N SER A 228 -4.78 0.61 1.98
CA SER A 228 -4.96 1.80 2.80
C SER A 228 -6.18 2.64 2.40
N ASP A 229 -6.34 2.97 1.13
CA ASP A 229 -7.46 3.80 0.65
C ASP A 229 -8.81 3.07 0.70
N PRO A 230 -8.92 1.76 0.33
CA PRO A 230 -10.13 1.00 0.59
C PRO A 230 -10.54 0.96 2.07
N ALA A 231 -9.58 0.77 2.98
CA ALA A 231 -9.85 0.74 4.41
C ALA A 231 -10.31 2.10 4.94
N LEU A 232 -9.64 3.19 4.52
CA LEU A 232 -10.06 4.56 4.83
C LEU A 232 -11.52 4.82 4.44
N ASN A 233 -11.93 4.35 3.26
CA ASN A 233 -13.24 4.68 2.67
C ASN A 233 -14.37 3.75 3.15
N ALA A 234 -14.08 2.52 3.53
CA ALA A 234 -15.10 1.49 3.81
C ALA A 234 -14.88 0.71 5.11
N GLY A 235 -13.73 0.87 5.77
CA GLY A 235 -13.35 0.11 6.95
C GLY A 235 -12.48 -1.11 6.61
N ILE A 236 -11.88 -1.70 7.63
CA ILE A 236 -10.87 -2.77 7.47
C ILE A 236 -11.45 -4.05 6.84
N VAL A 237 -12.66 -4.47 7.26
CA VAL A 237 -13.29 -5.71 6.79
C VAL A 237 -13.66 -5.64 5.31
N PRO A 238 -14.38 -4.60 4.81
CA PRO A 238 -14.66 -4.46 3.38
C PRO A 238 -13.40 -4.42 2.52
N ALA A 239 -12.37 -3.71 2.99
CA ALA A 239 -11.11 -3.61 2.29
C ALA A 239 -10.38 -4.96 2.21
N THR A 240 -10.48 -5.81 3.23
CA THR A 240 -9.85 -7.14 3.25
C THR A 240 -10.56 -8.09 2.30
N ILE A 241 -11.90 -8.07 2.31
CA ILE A 241 -12.74 -8.85 1.39
C ILE A 241 -12.43 -8.45 -0.06
N ALA A 242 -12.45 -7.15 -0.37
CA ALA A 242 -12.20 -6.65 -1.72
C ALA A 242 -10.82 -7.06 -2.26
N ALA A 243 -9.78 -6.96 -1.43
CA ALA A 243 -8.43 -7.39 -1.81
C ALA A 243 -8.37 -8.90 -2.11
N LYS A 244 -9.07 -9.73 -1.33
CA LYS A 244 -9.10 -11.18 -1.51
C LYS A 244 -9.91 -11.61 -2.73
N VAL A 245 -11.06 -10.98 -2.96
CA VAL A 245 -11.84 -11.18 -4.18
C VAL A 245 -11.02 -10.78 -5.40
N ALA A 246 -10.36 -9.63 -5.38
CA ALA A 246 -9.49 -9.19 -6.48
C ALA A 246 -8.35 -10.20 -6.77
N LEU A 247 -7.67 -10.71 -5.73
CA LEU A 247 -6.66 -11.75 -5.90
C LEU A 247 -7.23 -13.00 -6.57
N SER A 248 -8.36 -13.52 -6.09
CA SER A 248 -9.04 -14.68 -6.69
C SER A 248 -9.37 -14.42 -8.17
N GLU A 249 -9.90 -13.24 -8.49
CA GLU A 249 -10.26 -12.87 -9.86
C GLU A 249 -9.04 -12.69 -10.77
N TYR A 250 -7.89 -12.25 -10.26
CA TYR A 250 -6.64 -12.18 -11.03
C TYR A 250 -6.12 -13.55 -11.44
N PHE A 251 -6.22 -14.55 -10.57
CA PHE A 251 -5.82 -15.91 -10.90
C PHE A 251 -6.81 -16.61 -11.83
N ARG A 252 -8.11 -16.32 -11.71
CA ARG A 252 -9.10 -16.72 -12.72
C ARG A 252 -8.80 -16.14 -14.10
N PHE A 253 -8.42 -14.87 -14.14
CA PHE A 253 -7.98 -14.24 -15.38
C PHE A 253 -6.74 -14.92 -15.96
N GLU A 254 -5.74 -15.28 -15.13
CA GLU A 254 -4.55 -16.02 -15.57
C GLU A 254 -4.93 -17.35 -16.23
N GLU A 255 -5.81 -18.12 -15.58
CA GLU A 255 -6.31 -19.40 -16.09
C GLU A 255 -7.02 -19.26 -17.45
N GLU A 256 -7.84 -18.23 -17.62
CA GLU A 256 -8.63 -18.00 -18.84
C GLU A 256 -7.82 -17.44 -20.00
N SER A 257 -6.95 -16.48 -19.70
CA SER A 257 -6.19 -15.75 -20.72
C SER A 257 -4.91 -16.46 -21.13
N GLY A 258 -4.38 -17.32 -20.25
CA GLY A 258 -3.04 -17.90 -20.34
C GLY A 258 -1.92 -16.89 -20.11
N ILE A 259 -2.24 -15.65 -19.69
CA ILE A 259 -1.28 -14.59 -19.41
C ILE A 259 -0.88 -14.66 -17.93
N PRO A 260 0.43 -14.81 -17.62
CA PRO A 260 0.91 -14.86 -16.26
C PRO A 260 0.57 -13.60 -15.46
N VAL A 261 0.15 -13.77 -14.20
CA VAL A 261 -0.21 -12.65 -13.32
C VAL A 261 0.61 -12.67 -12.04
N TYR A 262 1.15 -11.50 -11.68
CA TYR A 262 1.93 -11.33 -10.46
C TYR A 262 1.39 -10.17 -9.61
N PRO A 263 0.35 -10.40 -8.80
CA PRO A 263 -0.30 -9.34 -8.04
C PRO A 263 0.64 -8.66 -7.03
N ILE A 264 0.55 -7.34 -6.95
CA ILE A 264 1.21 -6.49 -5.97
C ILE A 264 0.19 -6.09 -4.90
N MET A 265 0.59 -6.07 -3.64
CA MET A 265 -0.26 -5.56 -2.55
C MET A 265 0.42 -4.40 -1.80
N GLY A 266 -0.26 -3.26 -1.77
CA GLY A 266 0.14 -2.06 -1.05
C GLY A 266 -0.38 -2.06 0.37
N VAL A 267 0.51 -2.35 1.33
CA VAL A 267 0.21 -2.56 2.74
C VAL A 267 1.11 -1.71 3.64
N GLY A 268 0.53 -1.10 4.67
CA GLY A 268 1.24 -0.47 5.78
C GLY A 268 1.39 -1.43 6.96
N SER A 269 2.14 -1.01 7.99
CA SER A 269 2.44 -1.88 9.13
C SER A 269 1.34 -2.02 10.17
N LEU A 270 0.48 -1.03 10.32
CA LEU A 270 -0.70 -1.13 11.21
C LEU A 270 -1.81 -1.96 10.53
N PRO A 271 -2.60 -2.75 11.29
CA PRO A 271 -3.62 -3.64 10.73
C PRO A 271 -4.59 -2.93 9.79
N PHE A 272 -5.06 -1.73 10.14
CA PHE A 272 -5.98 -0.94 9.29
C PHE A 272 -5.47 -0.71 7.87
N ARG A 273 -4.14 -0.60 7.69
CA ARG A 273 -3.51 -0.34 6.40
C ARG A 273 -2.98 -1.60 5.73
N GLY A 274 -3.28 -2.78 6.25
CA GLY A 274 -2.89 -4.07 5.68
C GLY A 274 -2.02 -4.92 6.61
N GLY A 275 -1.52 -4.37 7.72
CA GLY A 275 -0.91 -5.13 8.80
C GLY A 275 0.34 -5.92 8.41
N LEU A 276 1.23 -5.39 7.55
CA LEU A 276 2.51 -6.04 7.27
C LEU A 276 3.64 -5.38 8.08
N SER A 277 4.13 -6.09 9.10
CA SER A 277 5.25 -5.71 9.94
C SER A 277 6.31 -6.82 9.98
N PRO A 278 7.54 -6.52 10.42
CA PRO A 278 8.57 -7.55 10.61
C PRO A 278 8.14 -8.70 11.54
N TRP A 279 7.25 -8.42 12.50
CA TRP A 279 6.84 -9.38 13.53
C TRP A 279 5.64 -10.24 13.13
N ASN A 280 4.94 -9.94 12.03
CA ASN A 280 3.73 -10.65 11.62
C ASN A 280 3.73 -11.17 10.18
N VAL A 281 4.90 -11.22 9.53
CA VAL A 281 5.05 -11.78 8.17
C VAL A 281 4.36 -13.14 7.99
N PRO A 282 4.47 -14.13 8.90
CA PRO A 282 3.76 -15.40 8.75
C PRO A 282 2.24 -15.24 8.66
N HIS A 283 1.65 -14.39 9.51
CA HIS A 283 0.21 -14.12 9.50
C HIS A 283 -0.22 -13.45 8.19
N PHE A 284 0.57 -12.50 7.69
CA PHE A 284 0.31 -11.85 6.42
C PHE A 284 0.28 -12.84 5.24
N ILE A 285 1.24 -13.77 5.19
CA ILE A 285 1.34 -14.78 4.13
C ILE A 285 0.13 -15.73 4.17
N GLU A 286 -0.35 -16.10 5.36
CA GLU A 286 -1.54 -16.94 5.55
C GLU A 286 -2.85 -16.22 5.17
N GLU A 287 -2.92 -14.91 5.43
CA GLU A 287 -4.09 -14.09 5.14
C GLU A 287 -4.21 -13.80 3.64
N TYR A 288 -3.09 -13.52 2.94
CA TYR A 288 -3.08 -13.11 1.54
C TYR A 288 -2.24 -14.03 0.62
N PRO A 289 -2.54 -15.34 0.57
CA PRO A 289 -1.84 -16.23 -0.34
C PRO A 289 -2.19 -15.89 -1.80
N GLY A 290 -1.21 -15.93 -2.70
CA GLY A 290 -1.36 -15.48 -4.08
C GLY A 290 -0.70 -14.14 -4.38
N VAL A 291 -0.41 -13.32 -3.36
CA VAL A 291 0.40 -12.11 -3.55
C VAL A 291 1.81 -12.48 -4.01
N ARG A 292 2.35 -11.73 -4.98
CA ARG A 292 3.69 -11.95 -5.53
C ARG A 292 4.67 -10.85 -5.17
N THR A 293 4.19 -9.62 -4.99
CA THR A 293 4.99 -8.49 -4.51
C THR A 293 4.25 -7.78 -3.37
N VAL A 294 4.95 -7.42 -2.29
CA VAL A 294 4.40 -6.57 -1.23
C VAL A 294 5.18 -5.27 -1.12
N THR A 295 4.47 -4.19 -0.78
CA THR A 295 5.16 -2.94 -0.41
C THR A 295 5.77 -3.05 0.97
N VAL A 296 7.02 -2.60 1.08
CA VAL A 296 7.77 -2.45 2.32
C VAL A 296 7.84 -0.94 2.59
N GLN A 297 6.92 -0.43 3.42
CA GLN A 297 6.78 1.01 3.68
C GLN A 297 7.85 1.52 4.67
N SER A 298 7.86 2.81 4.97
CA SER A 298 8.93 3.40 5.80
C SER A 298 8.83 2.92 7.25
N ALA A 299 7.63 2.71 7.79
CA ALA A 299 7.49 2.22 9.17
C ALA A 299 8.13 0.83 9.33
N PHE A 300 7.81 -0.11 8.42
CA PHE A 300 8.43 -1.44 8.38
C PHE A 300 9.96 -1.37 8.43
N ARG A 301 10.56 -0.40 7.71
CA ARG A 301 12.02 -0.30 7.57
C ARG A 301 12.71 0.39 8.74
N TYR A 302 12.03 1.32 9.41
CA TYR A 302 12.69 2.27 10.34
C TYR A 302 12.18 2.20 11.78
N ASP A 303 10.98 1.69 12.01
CA ASP A 303 10.39 1.63 13.35
C ASP A 303 10.71 0.33 14.10
N TYR A 304 11.29 -0.65 13.41
CA TYR A 304 11.61 -1.98 13.92
C TYR A 304 13.13 -2.23 13.98
N PRO A 305 13.58 -3.17 14.84
CA PRO A 305 14.99 -3.59 14.87
C PRO A 305 15.47 -4.07 13.50
N GLN A 306 16.67 -3.65 13.09
CA GLN A 306 17.19 -3.94 11.75
C GLN A 306 17.35 -5.44 11.46
N GLU A 307 17.69 -6.25 12.47
CA GLU A 307 17.78 -7.70 12.29
C GLU A 307 16.41 -8.30 11.94
N ASP A 308 15.36 -7.93 12.68
CA ASP A 308 13.98 -8.38 12.41
C ASP A 308 13.53 -7.97 11.01
N VAL A 309 13.88 -6.74 10.57
CA VAL A 309 13.58 -6.26 9.21
C VAL A 309 14.24 -7.16 8.17
N ARG A 310 15.53 -7.48 8.32
CA ARG A 310 16.25 -8.35 7.36
C ARG A 310 15.68 -9.76 7.34
N GLU A 311 15.38 -10.33 8.51
CA GLU A 311 14.78 -11.65 8.62
C GLU A 311 13.40 -11.69 7.94
N ALA A 312 12.58 -10.68 8.18
CA ALA A 312 11.26 -10.53 7.58
C ALA A 312 11.32 -10.39 6.05
N ILE A 313 12.22 -9.56 5.51
CA ILE A 313 12.44 -9.44 4.06
C ILE A 313 12.91 -10.76 3.45
N ASN A 314 13.85 -11.45 4.10
CA ASN A 314 14.30 -12.76 3.67
C ASN A 314 13.17 -13.80 3.64
N LEU A 315 12.30 -13.80 4.65
CA LEU A 315 11.14 -14.67 4.71
C LEU A 315 10.14 -14.36 3.59
N LEU A 316 9.80 -13.10 3.36
CA LEU A 316 8.91 -12.66 2.28
C LEU A 316 9.45 -13.11 0.92
N ASN A 317 10.72 -12.79 0.63
CA ASN A 317 11.40 -13.11 -0.63
C ASN A 317 11.45 -14.62 -0.93
N ARG A 318 11.44 -15.48 0.10
CA ARG A 318 11.46 -16.94 -0.05
C ARG A 318 10.05 -17.53 -0.17
N SER A 319 9.08 -16.99 0.55
CA SER A 319 7.78 -17.63 0.76
C SER A 319 6.73 -17.19 -0.25
N LEU A 320 6.60 -15.89 -0.53
CA LEU A 320 5.52 -15.37 -1.40
C LEU A 320 5.47 -15.99 -2.80
N PRO A 321 6.60 -16.23 -3.50
CA PRO A 321 6.57 -16.86 -4.83
C PRO A 321 5.93 -18.25 -4.86
N GLY A 322 5.94 -18.98 -3.73
CA GLY A 322 5.38 -20.33 -3.62
C GLY A 322 3.96 -20.39 -3.07
N THR A 323 3.33 -19.25 -2.77
CA THR A 323 1.98 -19.24 -2.18
C THR A 323 0.92 -19.60 -3.22
N VAL A 324 0.02 -20.51 -2.83
CA VAL A 324 -1.09 -20.96 -3.67
C VAL A 324 -2.28 -20.03 -3.46
N PRO A 325 -2.78 -19.36 -4.52
CA PRO A 325 -3.90 -18.44 -4.39
C PRO A 325 -5.19 -19.16 -3.98
N LEU A 326 -6.08 -18.42 -3.34
CA LEU A 326 -7.44 -18.87 -3.05
C LEU A 326 -8.36 -18.51 -4.22
N ALA A 327 -9.32 -19.39 -4.49
CA ALA A 327 -10.39 -19.15 -5.45
C ALA A 327 -11.73 -19.15 -4.71
N TYR A 328 -12.57 -18.14 -4.94
CA TYR A 328 -13.88 -18.00 -4.28
C TYR A 328 -15.03 -18.26 -5.23
N THR A 329 -15.99 -19.12 -4.91
CA THR A 329 -17.15 -19.39 -5.78
C THR A 329 -18.00 -18.13 -6.01
N PRO A 330 -18.84 -18.07 -7.06
CA PRO A 330 -19.76 -16.94 -7.26
C PRO A 330 -20.65 -16.64 -6.04
N GLU A 331 -21.09 -17.67 -5.33
CA GLU A 331 -21.88 -17.55 -4.10
C GLU A 331 -21.07 -16.93 -2.96
N GLU A 332 -19.80 -17.34 -2.81
CA GLU A 332 -18.89 -16.75 -1.82
C GLU A 332 -18.60 -15.28 -2.14
N VAL A 333 -18.37 -14.94 -3.42
CA VAL A 333 -18.19 -13.54 -3.85
C VAL A 333 -19.43 -12.70 -3.51
N SER A 334 -20.63 -13.20 -3.79
CA SER A 334 -21.89 -12.51 -3.44
C SER A 334 -22.06 -12.34 -1.93
N ALA A 335 -21.68 -13.35 -1.13
CA ALA A 335 -21.65 -13.23 0.33
C ALA A 335 -20.63 -12.15 0.80
N GLY A 336 -19.48 -12.08 0.13
CA GLY A 336 -18.48 -11.04 0.34
C GLY A 336 -19.01 -9.63 0.05
N GLU A 337 -19.74 -9.44 -1.06
CA GLU A 337 -20.39 -8.17 -1.40
C GLU A 337 -21.42 -7.75 -0.33
N ARG A 338 -22.19 -8.72 0.20
CA ARG A 338 -23.14 -8.43 1.28
C ARG A 338 -22.41 -7.99 2.56
N LEU A 339 -21.34 -8.69 2.94
CA LEU A 339 -20.49 -8.30 4.07
C LEU A 339 -19.88 -6.91 3.87
N VAL A 340 -19.34 -6.62 2.68
CA VAL A 340 -18.83 -5.30 2.31
C VAL A 340 -19.89 -4.22 2.57
N ALA A 341 -21.13 -4.42 2.12
CA ALA A 341 -22.21 -3.47 2.32
C ALA A 341 -22.56 -3.27 3.82
N ILE A 342 -22.64 -4.36 4.59
CA ILE A 342 -22.95 -4.32 6.04
C ILE A 342 -21.90 -3.51 6.80
N PHE A 343 -20.63 -3.85 6.64
CA PHE A 343 -19.56 -3.24 7.41
C PHE A 343 -19.30 -1.79 6.96
N SER A 344 -19.35 -1.52 5.65
CA SER A 344 -19.16 -0.16 5.12
C SER A 344 -20.20 0.81 5.70
N LEU A 345 -21.46 0.37 5.82
CA LEU A 345 -22.53 1.20 6.36
C LEU A 345 -22.24 1.68 7.79
N HIS A 346 -21.86 0.75 8.68
CA HIS A 346 -21.59 1.09 10.09
C HIS A 346 -20.34 1.97 10.23
N TYR A 347 -19.30 1.64 9.48
CA TYR A 347 -18.04 2.39 9.47
C TYR A 347 -18.25 3.82 8.94
N GLN A 348 -18.78 3.97 7.72
CA GLN A 348 -18.94 5.28 7.06
C GLN A 348 -19.83 6.22 7.87
N LYS A 349 -20.96 5.73 8.39
CA LYS A 349 -21.86 6.52 9.24
C LYS A 349 -21.13 7.09 10.46
N THR A 350 -20.23 6.31 11.06
CA THR A 350 -19.50 6.73 12.26
C THR A 350 -18.39 7.71 11.91
N VAL A 351 -17.61 7.41 10.86
CA VAL A 351 -16.48 8.24 10.43
C VAL A 351 -16.91 9.60 9.91
N GLU A 352 -18.03 9.71 9.19
CA GLU A 352 -18.56 11.00 8.73
C GLU A 352 -18.83 11.96 9.90
N GLU A 353 -19.43 11.45 10.99
CA GLU A 353 -19.78 12.22 12.18
C GLU A 353 -18.57 12.65 13.02
N VAL A 354 -17.45 11.91 12.95
CA VAL A 354 -16.22 12.23 13.70
C VAL A 354 -15.13 12.88 12.84
N ALA A 355 -15.40 13.15 11.56
CA ALA A 355 -14.43 13.63 10.59
C ALA A 355 -13.74 14.94 11.02
N ASP A 356 -14.48 15.88 11.63
CA ASP A 356 -13.92 17.17 12.07
C ASP A 356 -12.84 16.98 13.15
N MET A 357 -13.06 16.05 14.08
CA MET A 357 -12.07 15.72 15.11
C MET A 357 -10.84 15.04 14.51
N ILE A 358 -11.05 14.12 13.57
CA ILE A 358 -9.95 13.44 12.87
C ILE A 358 -9.08 14.46 12.11
N ASN A 359 -9.71 15.42 11.42
CA ASN A 359 -9.00 16.49 10.71
C ASN A 359 -8.22 17.39 11.65
N ARG A 360 -8.81 17.75 12.81
CA ARG A 360 -8.14 18.56 13.84
C ARG A 360 -6.86 17.90 14.33
N VAL A 361 -6.90 16.61 14.65
CA VAL A 361 -5.71 15.85 15.06
C VAL A 361 -4.73 15.69 13.90
N SER A 362 -5.25 15.46 12.69
CA SER A 362 -4.40 15.20 11.52
C SER A 362 -3.54 16.41 11.14
N ALA A 363 -3.98 17.63 11.45
CA ALA A 363 -3.20 18.83 11.24
C ALA A 363 -1.93 18.90 12.09
N SER A 364 -1.85 18.14 13.19
CA SER A 364 -0.69 18.09 14.08
C SER A 364 0.27 16.94 13.74
N ILE A 365 -0.03 16.16 12.69
CA ILE A 365 0.82 15.04 12.27
C ILE A 365 2.02 15.59 11.51
N PRO A 366 3.25 15.32 11.96
CA PRO A 366 4.43 15.88 11.33
C PRO A 366 4.73 15.20 9.99
N PRO A 367 5.24 15.96 9.01
CA PRO A 367 5.63 15.37 7.73
C PRO A 367 6.81 14.43 7.90
N ARG A 368 6.90 13.44 6.99
CA ARG A 368 8.04 12.52 6.86
C ARG A 368 8.71 12.54 5.50
N ARG A 369 8.09 13.25 4.54
CA ARG A 369 8.51 13.36 3.14
C ARG A 369 8.16 14.75 2.61
N GLU A 370 8.87 15.18 1.57
CA GLU A 370 8.54 16.38 0.78
C GLU A 370 7.30 16.14 -0.09
N ARG A 371 6.12 16.13 0.54
CA ARG A 371 4.85 15.88 -0.14
C ARG A 371 4.42 17.08 -0.96
N LYS A 372 3.87 16.82 -2.14
CA LYS A 372 3.14 17.83 -2.90
C LYS A 372 1.77 18.02 -2.24
N LEU A 373 1.39 19.27 -2.00
CA LEU A 373 0.02 19.60 -1.63
C LEU A 373 -0.87 19.28 -2.84
N HIS A 374 -1.85 18.39 -2.68
CA HIS A 374 -2.91 18.24 -3.68
C HIS A 374 -3.84 19.44 -3.54
N ILE A 375 -3.57 20.50 -4.29
CA ILE A 375 -4.38 21.73 -4.36
C ILE A 375 -5.52 21.57 -5.39
N GLY A 376 -5.78 20.35 -5.86
CA GLY A 376 -6.88 20.06 -6.77
C GLY A 376 -8.22 20.19 -6.04
N LEU A 377 -9.18 20.91 -6.64
CA LEU A 377 -10.59 21.05 -6.23
C LEU A 377 -11.33 19.72 -5.97
N PHE A 378 -10.69 18.60 -6.27
CA PHE A 378 -11.15 17.25 -6.10
C PHE A 378 -10.04 16.46 -5.42
N GLY A 379 -9.97 16.51 -4.10
CA GLY A 379 -9.22 15.52 -3.34
C GLY A 379 -9.93 14.18 -3.48
N TYR A 380 -9.71 13.49 -4.60
CA TYR A 380 -10.63 12.48 -5.11
C TYR A 380 -10.96 11.38 -4.11
N SER A 381 -12.27 11.13 -3.99
CA SER A 381 -12.94 10.17 -3.11
C SER A 381 -12.49 10.13 -1.65
N ARG A 382 -11.97 11.24 -1.12
CA ARG A 382 -11.77 11.42 0.35
C ARG A 382 -12.98 12.03 1.05
N GLY A 383 -14.12 12.07 0.37
CA GLY A 383 -15.41 12.46 0.93
C GLY A 383 -16.15 11.23 1.42
N ILE A 384 -16.29 11.05 2.73
CA ILE A 384 -17.39 10.22 3.25
C ILE A 384 -18.56 11.19 3.45
N GLY A 385 -19.57 11.06 2.60
CA GLY A 385 -20.68 12.01 2.53
C GLY A 385 -20.20 13.42 2.18
N GLN A 386 -20.43 14.40 3.07
CA GLN A 386 -20.09 15.82 2.82
C GLN A 386 -18.73 16.27 3.37
N LYS A 387 -18.01 15.41 4.11
CA LYS A 387 -16.80 15.79 4.85
C LYS A 387 -15.53 15.26 4.18
N HIS A 388 -14.49 16.09 4.08
CA HIS A 388 -13.18 15.69 3.58
C HIS A 388 -12.33 15.07 4.70
N LEU A 389 -11.77 13.88 4.47
CA LEU A 389 -10.86 13.21 5.39
C LEU A 389 -9.38 13.43 5.01
N PRO A 390 -8.46 13.31 5.98
CA PRO A 390 -7.03 13.27 5.68
C PRO A 390 -6.69 11.99 4.89
N ARG A 391 -5.47 11.94 4.35
CA ARG A 391 -4.95 10.72 3.68
C ARG A 391 -4.84 9.57 4.70
N ALA A 392 -4.86 8.32 4.22
CA ALA A 392 -4.94 7.13 5.09
C ALA A 392 -3.91 7.09 6.25
N ILE A 393 -2.67 7.54 6.04
CA ILE A 393 -1.66 7.65 7.11
C ILE A 393 -2.11 8.67 8.16
N GLY A 394 -2.50 9.88 7.73
CA GLY A 394 -2.99 10.92 8.63
C GLY A 394 -4.24 10.51 9.39
N PHE A 395 -5.17 9.84 8.71
CA PHE A 395 -6.38 9.29 9.30
C PHE A 395 -6.08 8.27 10.40
N THR A 396 -5.24 7.27 10.09
CA THR A 396 -4.89 6.20 11.01
C THR A 396 -4.12 6.75 12.20
N ALA A 397 -3.13 7.60 11.94
CA ALA A 397 -2.36 8.30 12.96
C ALA A 397 -3.24 9.12 13.91
N SER A 398 -4.22 9.87 13.38
CA SER A 398 -5.15 10.65 14.21
C SER A 398 -5.93 9.77 15.18
N LEU A 399 -6.51 8.69 14.68
CA LEU A 399 -7.36 7.80 15.46
C LEU A 399 -6.57 7.02 16.51
N TYR A 400 -5.39 6.48 16.15
CA TYR A 400 -4.47 5.92 17.15
C TYR A 400 -4.01 6.95 18.18
N SER A 401 -3.85 8.23 17.80
CA SER A 401 -3.46 9.30 18.74
C SER A 401 -4.59 9.76 19.66
N LEU A 402 -5.85 9.50 19.30
CA LEU A 402 -6.99 9.59 20.22
C LEU A 402 -7.09 8.37 21.14
N GLY A 403 -6.32 7.32 20.87
CA GLY A 403 -6.42 6.02 21.52
C GLY A 403 -7.60 5.20 21.01
N ILE A 404 -8.12 5.49 19.80
CA ILE A 404 -9.26 4.79 19.20
C ILE A 404 -8.82 4.19 17.85
N PRO A 405 -8.18 3.00 17.83
CA PRO A 405 -7.75 2.36 16.60
C PRO A 405 -8.90 2.26 15.56
N PRO A 406 -8.71 2.72 14.30
CA PRO A 406 -9.75 2.71 13.27
C PRO A 406 -10.28 1.32 12.92
N GLU A 407 -9.52 0.27 13.20
CA GLU A 407 -9.90 -1.13 13.06
C GLU A 407 -11.18 -1.47 13.83
N LEU A 408 -11.42 -0.79 14.94
CA LEU A 408 -12.55 -1.05 15.84
C LEU A 408 -13.82 -0.30 15.43
N ILE A 409 -13.72 0.69 14.53
CA ILE A 409 -14.87 1.52 14.15
C ILE A 409 -15.79 0.75 13.20
N GLY A 410 -17.04 0.56 13.60
CA GLY A 410 -18.07 -0.15 12.82
C GLY A 410 -17.92 -1.66 12.77
N THR A 411 -16.78 -2.22 13.21
CA THR A 411 -16.49 -3.66 13.12
C THR A 411 -17.40 -4.49 14.02
N GLY A 412 -17.65 -4.08 15.27
CA GLY A 412 -18.51 -4.83 16.19
C GLY A 412 -19.96 -4.89 15.75
N ARG A 413 -20.58 -3.74 15.42
CA ARG A 413 -21.93 -3.69 14.85
C ARG A 413 -22.02 -4.41 13.51
N GLY A 414 -20.98 -4.34 12.69
CA GLY A 414 -20.84 -5.09 11.45
C GLY A 414 -20.88 -6.61 11.68
N ILE A 415 -20.10 -7.12 12.64
CA ILE A 415 -20.10 -8.53 13.06
C ILE A 415 -21.49 -8.93 13.54
N ALA A 416 -22.09 -8.17 14.45
CA ALA A 416 -23.40 -8.47 15.02
C ALA A 416 -24.49 -8.55 13.93
N GLN A 417 -24.47 -7.64 12.95
CA GLN A 417 -25.40 -7.69 11.83
C GLN A 417 -25.11 -8.86 10.89
N ALA A 418 -23.85 -9.10 10.53
CA ALA A 418 -23.47 -10.22 9.68
C ALA A 418 -23.93 -11.57 10.25
N ILE A 419 -23.77 -11.78 11.56
CA ILE A 419 -24.23 -13.01 12.24
C ILE A 419 -25.75 -13.13 12.19
N ARG A 420 -26.49 -12.05 12.49
CA ARG A 420 -27.97 -12.05 12.40
C ARG A 420 -28.47 -12.39 11.01
N GLU A 421 -27.71 -12.01 9.98
CA GLU A 421 -28.03 -12.28 8.58
C GLU A 421 -27.45 -13.62 8.06
N GLY A 422 -26.78 -14.41 8.90
CA GLY A 422 -26.27 -15.74 8.55
C GLY A 422 -24.90 -15.77 7.86
N TYR A 423 -24.13 -14.69 7.93
CA TYR A 423 -22.82 -14.54 7.26
C TYR A 423 -21.60 -14.82 8.16
N ALA A 424 -21.76 -15.56 9.27
CA ALA A 424 -20.65 -15.88 10.18
C ALA A 424 -19.54 -16.73 9.52
N GLU A 425 -19.93 -17.75 8.75
CA GLU A 425 -18.99 -18.61 8.01
C GLU A 425 -18.30 -17.83 6.87
N PRO A 426 -19.02 -17.11 5.98
CA PRO A 426 -18.39 -16.22 5.00
C PRO A 426 -17.42 -15.20 5.61
N LEU A 427 -17.75 -14.60 6.76
CA LEU A 427 -16.85 -13.65 7.42
C LEU A 427 -15.53 -14.31 7.82
N SER A 428 -15.60 -15.52 8.40
CA SER A 428 -14.42 -16.29 8.81
C SER A 428 -13.59 -16.78 7.62
N LEU A 429 -14.25 -17.13 6.51
CA LEU A 429 -13.61 -17.50 5.26
C LEU A 429 -12.80 -16.33 4.67
N PHE A 430 -13.42 -15.15 4.61
CA PHE A 430 -12.78 -13.97 4.03
C PHE A 430 -11.78 -13.32 4.96
N TYR A 431 -11.94 -13.36 6.29
CA TYR A 431 -11.04 -12.66 7.20
C TYR A 431 -10.60 -13.58 8.34
N ARG A 432 -9.56 -14.38 8.07
CA ARG A 432 -9.12 -15.45 8.97
C ARG A 432 -8.47 -14.89 10.22
N ARG A 433 -7.71 -13.80 10.06
CA ARG A 433 -7.00 -13.11 11.15
C ARG A 433 -7.78 -11.95 11.76
N LEU A 434 -9.11 -11.86 11.53
CA LEU A 434 -9.91 -10.75 12.07
C LEU A 434 -9.75 -10.61 13.59
N LYS A 435 -9.75 -11.75 14.33
CA LYS A 435 -9.55 -11.74 15.77
C LYS A 435 -8.20 -11.15 16.17
N ASP A 436 -7.13 -11.58 15.50
CA ASP A 436 -5.77 -11.11 15.79
C ASP A 436 -5.64 -9.62 15.48
N ASP A 437 -6.15 -9.16 14.34
CA ASP A 437 -6.09 -7.75 13.96
C ASP A 437 -6.88 -6.86 14.93
N MET A 438 -8.05 -7.32 15.42
CA MET A 438 -8.80 -6.61 16.46
C MET A 438 -8.06 -6.56 17.79
N GLN A 439 -7.38 -7.65 18.14
CA GLN A 439 -6.63 -7.76 19.39
C GLN A 439 -5.36 -6.89 19.35
N ASP A 440 -4.58 -6.97 18.29
CA ASP A 440 -3.36 -6.20 18.08
C ASP A 440 -3.64 -4.70 18.04
N ALA A 441 -4.67 -4.28 17.29
CA ALA A 441 -5.11 -2.88 17.29
C ALA A 441 -5.65 -2.48 18.67
N GLY A 442 -6.48 -3.32 19.28
CA GLY A 442 -7.10 -3.07 20.58
C GLY A 442 -6.13 -2.94 21.74
N HIS A 443 -4.88 -3.39 21.61
CA HIS A 443 -3.84 -3.09 22.60
C HIS A 443 -3.51 -1.60 22.74
N TYR A 444 -3.81 -0.81 21.71
CA TYR A 444 -3.63 0.65 21.70
C TYR A 444 -4.93 1.41 22.03
N LEU A 445 -6.02 0.69 22.34
CA LEU A 445 -7.29 1.28 22.75
C LEU A 445 -7.19 1.94 24.13
N ASN A 446 -7.66 3.19 24.20
CA ASN A 446 -7.87 3.91 25.45
C ASN A 446 -9.37 4.08 25.72
N LYS A 447 -9.93 3.17 26.54
CA LYS A 447 -11.34 3.19 26.95
C LYS A 447 -11.73 4.43 27.76
N GLU A 448 -10.78 5.04 28.49
CA GLU A 448 -11.01 6.28 29.26
C GLU A 448 -11.27 7.44 28.29
N ASN A 449 -10.39 7.64 27.31
CA ASN A 449 -10.57 8.63 26.25
C ASN A 449 -11.88 8.41 25.49
N LEU A 450 -12.20 7.16 25.13
CA LEU A 450 -13.46 6.85 24.47
C LEU A 450 -14.66 7.26 25.30
N THR A 451 -14.62 7.05 26.62
CA THR A 451 -15.72 7.43 27.51
C THR A 451 -15.93 8.95 27.52
N PHE A 452 -14.85 9.74 27.52
CA PHE A 452 -14.96 11.20 27.42
C PHE A 452 -15.54 11.62 26.07
N LEU A 453 -15.00 11.09 24.97
CA LEU A 453 -15.48 11.36 23.61
C LEU A 453 -16.96 10.98 23.42
N ALA A 454 -17.37 9.84 23.97
CA ALA A 454 -18.73 9.34 23.91
C ALA A 454 -19.73 10.18 24.72
N SER A 455 -19.27 10.94 25.70
CA SER A 455 -20.10 11.92 26.40
C SER A 455 -20.41 13.17 25.56
N GLU A 456 -19.60 13.45 24.53
CA GLU A 456 -19.73 14.62 23.66
C GLU A 456 -20.51 14.32 22.37
N ASN A 457 -20.38 13.11 21.80
CA ASN A 457 -20.95 12.77 20.50
C ASN A 457 -21.44 11.30 20.43
N GLN A 458 -22.65 11.12 19.91
CA GLN A 458 -23.31 9.81 19.73
C GLN A 458 -22.53 8.83 18.81
N ALA A 459 -21.73 9.34 17.88
CA ALA A 459 -20.88 8.51 17.03
C ALA A 459 -19.84 7.74 17.85
N TRP A 460 -19.25 8.36 18.88
CA TRP A 460 -18.31 7.69 19.79
C TRP A 460 -19.00 6.70 20.72
N MET A 461 -20.27 6.92 21.10
CA MET A 461 -21.08 5.89 21.77
C MET A 461 -21.25 4.64 20.89
N SER A 462 -21.36 4.84 19.58
CA SER A 462 -21.46 3.72 18.63
C SER A 462 -20.15 2.94 18.51
N VAL A 463 -18.99 3.62 18.64
CA VAL A 463 -17.67 2.96 18.71
C VAL A 463 -17.53 2.18 20.02
N LYS A 464 -18.07 2.69 21.14
CA LYS A 464 -18.10 1.95 22.40
C LYS A 464 -18.91 0.65 22.27
N GLU A 465 -20.08 0.71 21.62
CA GLU A 465 -20.85 -0.49 21.27
C GLU A 465 -20.06 -1.45 20.38
N ASP A 466 -19.32 -0.94 19.38
CA ASP A 466 -18.47 -1.78 18.54
C ASP A 466 -17.44 -2.57 19.36
N ILE A 467 -16.78 -1.92 20.33
CA ILE A 467 -15.79 -2.57 21.20
C ILE A 467 -16.44 -3.66 22.06
N GLU A 468 -17.57 -3.36 22.71
CA GLU A 468 -18.31 -4.32 23.54
C GLU A 468 -18.71 -5.55 22.71
N LEU A 469 -19.23 -5.35 21.49
CA LEU A 469 -19.60 -6.42 20.58
C LEU A 469 -18.40 -7.25 20.09
N VAL A 470 -17.25 -6.62 19.84
CA VAL A 470 -16.00 -7.32 19.46
C VAL A 470 -15.49 -8.18 20.63
N GLU A 471 -15.43 -7.63 21.84
CA GLU A 471 -15.03 -8.35 23.06
C GLU A 471 -15.94 -9.55 23.31
N ASP A 472 -17.25 -9.35 23.21
CA ASP A 472 -18.25 -10.40 23.38
C ASP A 472 -18.18 -11.47 22.30
N PHE A 473 -17.96 -11.10 21.04
CA PHE A 473 -17.90 -12.06 19.94
C PHE A 473 -16.65 -12.94 20.03
N PHE A 474 -15.47 -12.34 20.23
CA PHE A 474 -14.20 -13.07 20.24
C PHE A 474 -13.80 -13.64 21.60
N LYS A 475 -14.53 -13.26 22.66
CA LYS A 475 -14.23 -13.58 24.06
C LYS A 475 -12.82 -13.13 24.45
N ILE A 476 -12.55 -11.85 24.18
CA ILE A 476 -11.28 -11.17 24.48
C ILE A 476 -11.55 -9.90 25.27
N GLU A 477 -10.54 -9.39 25.96
CA GLU A 477 -10.55 -8.06 26.55
C GLU A 477 -9.58 -7.17 25.76
N LEU A 478 -10.09 -6.07 25.21
CA LEU A 478 -9.32 -5.07 24.51
C LEU A 478 -8.79 -4.02 25.48
N GLY A 479 -7.54 -3.64 25.27
CA GLY A 479 -6.83 -2.67 26.09
C GLY A 479 -5.35 -3.02 26.23
N PRO A 480 -4.60 -2.17 26.96
CA PRO A 480 -3.16 -2.31 27.11
C PRO A 480 -2.79 -3.55 27.93
N VAL A 481 -1.84 -4.33 27.41
CA VAL A 481 -1.36 -5.58 28.05
C VAL A 481 0.15 -5.61 28.34
N THR A 482 0.92 -4.66 27.80
CA THR A 482 2.37 -4.53 28.04
C THR A 482 2.68 -3.15 28.58
N ILE A 483 3.89 -2.97 29.14
CA ILE A 483 4.38 -1.66 29.57
C ILE A 483 4.32 -0.64 28.41
N GLU A 484 4.72 -1.03 27.20
CA GLU A 484 4.66 -0.16 26.02
C GLU A 484 3.21 0.26 25.70
N HIS A 485 2.24 -0.66 25.80
CA HIS A 485 0.83 -0.33 25.61
C HIS A 485 0.31 0.63 26.70
N TYR A 486 0.68 0.45 27.96
CA TYR A 486 0.32 1.38 29.04
C TYR A 486 0.97 2.75 28.87
N LEU A 487 2.22 2.83 28.41
CA LEU A 487 2.87 4.10 28.08
C LEU A 487 2.17 4.80 26.92
N HIS A 488 1.77 4.06 25.88
CA HIS A 488 0.97 4.60 24.78
C HIS A 488 -0.34 5.19 25.30
N ARG A 489 -1.08 4.42 26.13
CA ARG A 489 -2.31 4.88 26.78
C ARG A 489 -2.13 6.23 27.49
N ASN A 490 -1.05 6.37 28.26
CA ASN A 490 -0.75 7.60 29.00
C ASN A 490 -0.48 8.80 28.08
N PHE A 491 0.27 8.59 26.98
CA PHE A 491 0.51 9.65 26.00
C PHE A 491 -0.78 10.07 25.32
N VAL A 492 -1.63 9.14 24.87
CA VAL A 492 -2.89 9.51 24.21
C VAL A 492 -3.92 10.12 25.17
N SER A 493 -3.88 9.79 26.47
CA SER A 493 -4.64 10.54 27.49
C SER A 493 -4.19 11.99 27.57
N SER A 494 -2.87 12.24 27.53
CA SER A 494 -2.33 13.60 27.53
C SER A 494 -2.70 14.37 26.26
N ILE A 495 -2.70 13.70 25.09
CA ILE A 495 -3.16 14.28 23.82
C ILE A 495 -4.60 14.78 23.95
N TYR A 496 -5.51 13.96 24.51
CA TYR A 496 -6.91 14.35 24.70
C TYR A 496 -7.03 15.64 25.54
N PHE A 497 -6.41 15.69 26.73
CA PHE A 497 -6.52 16.86 27.59
C PHE A 497 -5.84 18.12 27.02
N LEU A 498 -4.68 17.96 26.38
CA LEU A 498 -4.00 19.09 25.70
C LEU A 498 -4.84 19.63 24.54
N MET A 499 -5.51 18.76 23.79
CA MET A 499 -6.43 19.15 22.73
C MET A 499 -7.63 19.94 23.26
N GLN A 500 -8.21 19.54 24.41
CA GLN A 500 -9.32 20.30 25.04
C GLN A 500 -8.87 21.70 25.49
N GLU A 501 -7.62 21.84 25.89
CA GLU A 501 -7.00 23.10 26.32
C GLU A 501 -6.38 23.91 25.17
N GLU A 502 -6.57 23.48 23.91
CA GLU A 502 -5.98 24.09 22.70
C GLU A 502 -4.45 24.22 22.76
N LYS A 503 -3.78 23.31 23.44
CA LYS A 503 -2.31 23.25 23.58
C LYS A 503 -1.71 22.31 22.54
N ASP A 504 -0.45 22.56 22.19
CA ASP A 504 0.33 21.68 21.32
C ASP A 504 0.54 20.30 21.98
N PHE A 505 0.24 19.24 21.24
CA PHE A 505 0.37 17.84 21.66
C PHE A 505 1.28 17.03 20.73
N SER A 506 2.00 17.68 19.81
CA SER A 506 2.80 17.02 18.77
C SER A 506 3.87 16.08 19.33
N ASP A 507 4.54 16.45 20.43
CA ASP A 507 5.53 15.59 21.10
C ASP A 507 4.91 14.30 21.67
N TYR A 508 3.72 14.40 22.27
CA TYR A 508 3.00 13.24 22.81
C TYR A 508 2.52 12.31 21.68
N LEU A 509 2.06 12.88 20.58
CA LEU A 509 1.69 12.14 19.37
C LEU A 509 2.87 11.33 18.84
N LEU A 510 4.06 11.94 18.77
CA LEU A 510 5.28 11.27 18.33
C LEU A 510 5.70 10.15 19.27
N LYS A 511 5.67 10.38 20.59
CA LYS A 511 5.98 9.35 21.58
C LYS A 511 5.01 8.17 21.50
N ALA A 512 3.72 8.42 21.29
CA ALA A 512 2.74 7.37 21.04
C ALA A 512 3.04 6.63 19.72
N ALA A 513 3.39 7.35 18.65
CA ALA A 513 3.72 6.77 17.34
C ALA A 513 4.92 5.80 17.41
N LEU A 514 5.96 6.16 18.17
CA LEU A 514 7.13 5.30 18.38
C LEU A 514 6.76 3.98 19.06
N LEU A 515 5.85 4.01 20.04
CA LEU A 515 5.41 2.81 20.76
C LEU A 515 4.59 1.87 19.87
N ARG A 516 3.73 2.41 19.01
CA ARG A 516 2.96 1.61 18.03
C ARG A 516 3.71 1.31 16.74
N ARG A 517 4.99 1.69 16.66
CA ARG A 517 5.91 1.37 15.55
C ARG A 517 5.44 1.84 14.16
N SER A 518 4.68 2.93 14.13
CA SER A 518 4.20 3.57 12.92
C SER A 518 3.55 4.91 13.27
N LEU A 519 3.70 5.90 12.41
CA LEU A 519 2.91 7.11 12.50
C LEU A 519 1.43 6.78 12.26
N GLY A 520 1.12 6.06 11.17
CA GLY A 520 -0.24 5.72 10.73
C GLY A 520 -0.29 4.71 9.60
#